data_AF-V5I2A6-F1
#
_entry.id   AF-V5I2A6-F1
#
_cell.length_a   1.000
_cell.length_b   1.000
_cell.length_c   1.000
_cell.angle_alpha   90.00
_cell.angle_beta   90.00
_cell.angle_gamma   90.00
#
_symmetry.space_group_name_H-M   'P 1'
#
loop_
_entity.id
_entity.type
_entity.pdbx_description
1 polymer ?
#
loop_
_entity_poly.entity_id
_entity_poly.type
_entity_poly.pdbx_seq_one_letter_code
_entity_poly.pdbx_strand_id
1 'polypeptide(L)'
;WHPKDHISFFENKHSRAFHPSSKVSAQDARVLDTVVFCDPCSESGCVEQTLWPSHCVQGSWGAQLHEDLRLADKALKIYKGDNTDVDSYSAFWDNARRFETSLHSELRNRGITTVFVCGLAYDICVAFTALHALELGYGTILVESASCGTSEEAEEKMKRRLQDQLCLIVDSSEVSDLVSGKKRPWQLGVQLAKASAPQMC
;
A
#
# COMPACT_ATOMS: atom_id res chain seq x y z
N TRP A 1 -0.45 8.99 6.95
CA TRP A 1 -0.52 9.84 8.17
C TRP A 1 0.90 10.19 8.48
N HIS A 2 1.32 11.43 8.24
CA HIS A 2 2.75 11.74 8.08
C HIS A 2 3.19 12.90 8.96
N PRO A 3 4.35 12.82 9.63
CA PRO A 3 5.00 13.96 10.25
C PRO A 3 5.18 15.11 9.24
N LYS A 4 5.33 16.35 9.74
CA LYS A 4 5.45 17.52 8.86
C LYS A 4 6.71 17.50 7.99
N ASP A 5 7.77 16.84 8.45
CA ASP A 5 9.09 16.72 7.83
C ASP A 5 9.29 15.39 7.07
N HIS A 6 8.20 14.68 6.78
CA HIS A 6 8.20 13.39 6.09
C HIS A 6 8.88 13.45 4.71
N ILE A 7 9.64 12.39 4.39
CA ILE A 7 10.48 12.23 3.19
C ILE A 7 9.73 12.35 1.88
N SER A 8 8.46 11.95 1.88
CA SER A 8 7.64 11.94 0.68
C SER A 8 7.10 13.32 0.30
N PHE A 9 7.19 14.33 1.17
CA PHE A 9 6.69 15.67 0.86
C PHE A 9 7.69 16.45 0.02
N PHE A 10 7.20 17.01 -1.09
CA PHE A 10 7.96 17.84 -2.00
C PHE A 10 8.62 19.02 -1.29
N GLU A 11 7.91 19.64 -0.34
CA GLU A 11 8.41 20.77 0.45
C GLU A 11 9.65 20.39 1.28
N ASN A 12 9.81 19.11 1.62
CA ASN A 12 10.92 18.57 2.41
C ASN A 12 12.06 18.00 1.55
N LYS A 13 12.02 18.16 0.22
CA LYS A 13 13.05 17.59 -0.67
C LYS A 13 14.47 18.06 -0.35
N HIS A 14 14.62 19.27 0.21
CA HIS A 14 15.92 19.83 0.59
C HIS A 14 16.39 19.38 1.98
N SER A 15 15.54 18.71 2.76
CA SER A 15 15.89 18.22 4.10
C SER A 15 16.78 16.98 4.06
N ARG A 16 16.96 16.36 2.88
CA ARG A 16 17.73 15.13 2.68
C ARG A 16 18.70 15.31 1.52
N ALA A 17 19.86 14.65 1.63
CA ALA A 17 20.85 14.66 0.57
C ALA A 17 20.36 13.81 -0.60
N PHE A 18 20.41 14.35 -1.82
CA PHE A 18 20.17 13.58 -3.03
C PHE A 18 21.34 12.64 -3.29
N HIS A 19 21.03 11.40 -3.64
CA HIS A 19 22.03 10.43 -4.04
C HIS A 19 22.47 10.70 -5.50
N PRO A 20 23.76 10.51 -5.86
CA PRO A 20 24.24 10.74 -7.23
C PRO A 20 23.55 9.91 -8.32
N SER A 21 22.88 8.81 -7.95
CA SER A 21 22.09 8.00 -8.89
C SER A 21 20.72 8.58 -9.22
N SER A 22 20.28 9.64 -8.53
CA SER A 22 19.01 10.28 -8.84
C SER A 22 19.04 10.88 -10.24
N LYS A 23 18.08 10.49 -11.08
CA LYS A 23 17.95 11.01 -12.46
C LYS A 23 17.54 12.47 -12.50
N VAL A 24 16.92 12.95 -11.42
CA VAL A 24 16.43 14.33 -11.29
C VAL A 24 17.22 15.02 -10.17
N SER A 25 17.68 16.23 -10.47
CA SER A 25 18.44 17.06 -9.52
C SER A 25 17.51 17.66 -8.45
N ALA A 26 18.07 18.06 -7.31
CA ALA A 26 17.29 18.73 -6.26
C ALA A 26 16.62 20.03 -6.72
N GLN A 27 17.24 20.74 -7.67
CA GLN A 27 16.72 22.00 -8.21
C GLN A 27 15.58 21.75 -9.20
N ASP A 28 15.72 20.72 -10.04
CA ASP A 28 14.77 20.43 -11.12
C ASP A 28 13.58 19.57 -10.67
N ALA A 29 13.72 18.85 -9.54
CA ALA A 29 12.69 17.98 -9.01
C ALA A 29 11.37 18.73 -8.83
N ARG A 30 10.29 18.10 -9.28
CA ARG A 30 8.90 18.55 -9.23
C ARG A 30 8.05 17.59 -8.39
N VAL A 31 6.84 18.04 -8.09
CA VAL A 31 5.81 17.19 -7.51
C VAL A 31 5.52 16.03 -8.47
N LEU A 32 5.38 14.82 -7.93
CA LEU A 32 5.24 13.51 -8.58
C LEU A 32 6.51 12.95 -9.23
N ASP A 33 7.64 13.66 -9.19
CA ASP A 33 8.91 13.06 -9.62
C ASP A 33 9.36 11.99 -8.62
N THR A 34 9.94 10.92 -9.16
CA THR A 34 10.68 9.94 -8.37
C THR A 34 12.15 10.31 -8.32
N VAL A 35 12.65 10.54 -7.11
CA VAL A 35 14.04 10.92 -6.81
C VAL A 35 14.73 9.83 -5.99
N VAL A 36 16.04 9.92 -5.86
CA VAL A 36 16.81 9.02 -5.00
C VAL A 36 17.51 9.84 -3.92
N PHE A 37 17.22 9.55 -2.66
CA PHE A 37 17.88 10.15 -1.50
C PHE A 37 19.00 9.25 -0.98
N CYS A 38 20.04 9.84 -0.40
CA CYS A 38 21.02 9.12 0.39
C CYS A 38 20.34 8.56 1.65
N ASP A 39 20.63 7.30 1.97
CA ASP A 39 20.05 6.63 3.12
C ASP A 39 21.09 5.70 3.74
N PRO A 40 21.77 6.11 4.82
CA PRO A 40 22.81 5.32 5.45
C PRO A 40 22.27 4.06 6.15
N CYS A 41 20.94 3.97 6.36
CA CYS A 41 20.31 2.79 6.93
C CYS A 41 19.94 1.75 5.87
N SER A 42 20.06 2.09 4.58
CA SER A 42 19.82 1.18 3.46
C SER A 42 21.10 0.39 3.13
N GLU A 43 20.97 -0.90 2.80
CA GLU A 43 22.10 -1.69 2.29
C GLU A 43 22.70 -1.11 1.00
N SER A 44 21.85 -0.50 0.16
CA SER A 44 22.28 0.17 -1.07
C SER A 44 22.81 1.59 -0.83
N GLY A 45 22.79 2.09 0.41
CA GLY A 45 23.16 3.47 0.76
C GLY A 45 22.18 4.54 0.26
N CYS A 46 21.05 4.15 -0.33
CA CYS A 46 20.07 5.06 -0.92
C CYS A 46 18.65 4.50 -0.89
N VAL A 47 17.67 5.40 -1.09
CA VAL A 47 16.25 5.06 -1.16
C VAL A 47 15.58 5.84 -2.28
N GLU A 48 14.76 5.14 -3.07
CA GLU A 48 13.91 5.75 -4.10
C GLU A 48 12.63 6.28 -3.46
N GLN A 49 12.25 7.52 -3.79
CA GLN A 49 11.08 8.18 -3.22
C GLN A 49 10.35 9.01 -4.29
N THR A 50 9.04 8.80 -4.42
CA THR A 50 8.16 9.71 -5.17
C THR A 50 7.80 10.91 -4.30
N LEU A 51 7.94 12.12 -4.84
CA LEU A 51 7.58 13.36 -4.14
C LEU A 51 6.10 13.67 -4.32
N TRP A 52 5.39 13.92 -3.23
CA TRP A 52 3.98 14.27 -3.19
C TRP A 52 3.80 15.68 -2.64
N PRO A 53 2.69 16.39 -2.95
CA PRO A 53 2.29 17.53 -2.14
C PRO A 53 2.14 17.09 -0.67
N SER A 54 2.37 17.99 0.27
CA SER A 54 2.02 17.73 1.67
C SER A 54 0.56 17.29 1.81
N HIS A 55 0.32 16.12 2.39
CA HIS A 55 -1.01 15.52 2.53
C HIS A 55 -1.08 14.64 3.78
N CYS A 56 -2.28 14.44 4.33
CA CYS A 56 -2.51 13.58 5.49
C CYS A 56 -1.54 13.84 6.67
N VAL A 57 -1.19 15.11 6.90
CA VAL A 57 -0.24 15.53 7.95
C VAL A 57 -0.85 15.27 9.34
N GLN A 58 -0.06 14.72 10.28
CA GLN A 58 -0.57 14.34 11.60
C GLN A 58 -1.30 15.51 12.29
N GLY A 59 -2.48 15.22 12.84
CA GLY A 59 -3.32 16.21 13.54
C GLY A 59 -3.98 17.27 12.65
N SER A 60 -3.77 17.26 11.33
CA SER A 60 -4.44 18.16 10.40
C SER A 60 -5.83 17.66 10.01
N TRP A 61 -6.68 18.56 9.49
CA TRP A 61 -7.96 18.19 8.89
C TRP A 61 -7.81 17.15 7.78
N GLY A 62 -6.79 17.31 6.90
CA GLY A 62 -6.55 16.40 5.79
C GLY A 62 -6.11 14.98 6.19
N ALA A 63 -5.83 14.73 7.47
CA ALA A 63 -5.53 13.38 7.99
C ALA A 63 -6.75 12.69 8.65
N GLN A 64 -7.88 13.37 8.73
CA GLN A 64 -9.12 12.80 9.24
C GLN A 64 -9.75 11.88 8.19
N LEU A 65 -10.53 10.90 8.65
CA LEU A 65 -11.36 10.10 7.75
C LEU A 65 -12.51 10.96 7.23
N HIS A 66 -12.95 10.72 5.99
CA HIS A 66 -14.09 11.44 5.42
C HIS A 66 -15.34 11.24 6.28
N GLU A 67 -16.15 12.29 6.47
CA GLU A 67 -17.29 12.29 7.41
C GLU A 67 -18.38 11.27 7.06
N ASP A 68 -18.53 10.96 5.78
CA ASP A 68 -19.47 9.96 5.28
C ASP A 68 -19.00 8.51 5.47
N LEU A 69 -17.72 8.29 5.83
CA LEU A 69 -17.21 6.94 6.04
C LEU A 69 -17.89 6.32 7.27
N ARG A 70 -18.68 5.28 7.03
CA ARG A 70 -19.31 4.49 8.09
C ARG A 70 -18.37 3.38 8.53
N LEU A 71 -17.97 3.42 9.80
CA LEU A 71 -17.12 2.40 10.41
C LEU A 71 -18.00 1.33 11.05
N ALA A 72 -17.63 0.06 10.85
CA ALA A 72 -18.20 -1.03 11.62
C ALA A 72 -17.79 -0.93 13.09
N ASP A 73 -18.60 -1.46 14.01
CA ASP A 73 -18.38 -1.36 15.46
C ASP A 73 -16.99 -1.81 15.94
N LYS A 74 -16.39 -2.79 15.25
CA LYS A 74 -15.08 -3.36 15.57
C LYS A 74 -13.99 -2.97 14.57
N ALA A 75 -14.19 -1.86 13.86
CA ALA A 75 -13.19 -1.35 12.92
C ALA A 75 -11.89 -1.01 13.65
N LEU A 76 -10.78 -1.43 13.05
CA LEU A 76 -9.44 -1.07 13.50
C LEU A 76 -8.90 0.04 12.62
N LYS A 77 -8.25 1.02 13.25
CA LYS A 77 -7.51 2.06 12.54
C LYS A 77 -6.03 1.75 12.62
N ILE A 78 -5.42 1.49 11.47
CA ILE A 78 -3.98 1.29 11.33
C ILE A 78 -3.37 2.55 10.73
N TYR A 79 -2.39 3.12 11.41
CA TYR A 79 -1.60 4.23 10.89
C TYR A 79 -0.39 3.69 10.11
N LYS A 80 0.00 4.43 9.07
CA LYS A 80 1.18 4.15 8.24
C LYS A 80 1.80 5.45 7.73
N GLY A 81 3.09 5.38 7.41
CA GLY A 81 3.89 6.53 6.95
C GLY A 81 4.21 7.52 8.07
N ASP A 82 4.28 7.05 9.31
CA ASP A 82 4.56 7.87 10.48
C ASP A 82 6.06 8.06 10.75
N ASN A 83 6.92 7.32 10.04
CA ASN A 83 8.36 7.51 10.05
C ASN A 83 8.77 8.64 9.09
N THR A 84 9.60 9.57 9.54
CA THR A 84 10.04 10.71 8.74
C THR A 84 10.86 10.31 7.52
N ASP A 85 11.64 9.23 7.59
CA ASP A 85 12.69 8.90 6.61
C ASP A 85 12.32 7.76 5.67
N VAL A 86 11.12 7.19 5.80
CA VAL A 86 10.62 6.16 4.88
C VAL A 86 9.11 6.27 4.71
N ASP A 87 8.67 6.31 3.46
CA ASP A 87 7.26 6.32 3.12
C ASP A 87 6.65 4.91 3.18
N SER A 88 5.33 4.82 3.30
CA SER A 88 4.61 3.55 3.43
C SER A 88 3.30 3.58 2.64
N TYR A 89 3.32 2.93 1.47
CA TYR A 89 2.11 2.73 0.67
C TYR A 89 1.27 1.58 1.19
N SER A 90 1.90 0.44 1.44
CA SER A 90 1.21 -0.74 1.97
C SER A 90 0.79 -0.54 3.42
N ALA A 91 -0.37 -1.09 3.78
CA ALA A 91 -0.79 -1.14 5.17
C ALA A 91 -0.04 -2.20 6.00
N PHE A 92 0.84 -3.01 5.40
CA PHE A 92 1.62 -4.04 6.10
C PHE A 92 3.03 -3.57 6.50
N TRP A 93 3.77 -2.99 5.57
CA TRP A 93 5.14 -2.51 5.78
C TRP A 93 5.36 -1.16 5.10
N ASP A 94 6.40 -0.44 5.54
CA ASP A 94 6.94 0.67 4.76
C ASP A 94 7.59 0.21 3.45
N ASN A 95 7.89 1.18 2.57
CA ASN A 95 8.39 0.92 1.23
C ASN A 95 9.80 0.30 1.22
N ALA A 96 10.57 0.45 2.30
CA ALA A 96 11.89 -0.17 2.49
C ALA A 96 11.82 -1.46 3.33
N ARG A 97 10.61 -1.88 3.74
CA ARG A 97 10.33 -3.03 4.61
C ARG A 97 11.11 -3.04 5.92
N ARG A 98 11.35 -1.85 6.50
CA ARG A 98 12.09 -1.72 7.77
C ARG A 98 11.18 -1.83 8.98
N PHE A 99 9.97 -1.33 8.85
CA PHE A 99 8.96 -1.25 9.89
C PHE A 99 7.67 -1.91 9.40
N GLU A 100 7.19 -2.83 10.21
CA GLU A 100 5.88 -3.46 10.06
C GLU A 100 4.84 -2.67 10.84
N THR A 101 3.64 -2.56 10.29
CA THR A 101 2.49 -2.03 11.04
C THR A 101 1.87 -3.11 11.92
N SER A 102 0.89 -2.77 12.75
CA SER A 102 0.17 -3.79 13.52
C SER A 102 -0.78 -4.67 12.68
N LEU A 103 -1.02 -4.36 11.39
CA LEU A 103 -2.07 -5.02 10.59
C LEU A 103 -1.88 -6.54 10.51
N HIS A 104 -0.69 -7.02 10.16
CA HIS A 104 -0.46 -8.46 10.02
C HIS A 104 -0.74 -9.22 11.32
N SER A 105 -0.23 -8.69 12.43
CA SER A 105 -0.44 -9.27 13.76
C SER A 105 -1.93 -9.30 14.15
N GLU A 106 -2.68 -8.22 13.89
CA GLU A 106 -4.12 -8.15 14.14
C GLU A 106 -4.90 -9.18 13.32
N LEU A 107 -4.57 -9.32 12.03
CA LEU A 107 -5.23 -10.29 11.15
C LEU A 107 -4.95 -11.73 11.61
N ARG A 108 -3.69 -12.06 11.93
CA ARG A 108 -3.33 -13.40 12.42
C ARG A 108 -3.97 -13.73 13.76
N ASN A 109 -3.96 -12.80 14.70
CA ASN A 109 -4.56 -13.01 16.03
C ASN A 109 -6.08 -13.26 15.94
N ARG A 110 -6.73 -12.77 14.88
CA ARG A 110 -8.16 -12.99 14.60
C ARG A 110 -8.44 -14.21 13.71
N GLY A 111 -7.41 -14.94 13.30
CA GLY A 111 -7.54 -16.10 12.40
C GLY A 111 -8.06 -15.73 11.00
N ILE A 112 -7.82 -14.49 10.54
CA ILE A 112 -8.28 -14.04 9.23
C ILE A 112 -7.38 -14.67 8.16
N THR A 113 -7.98 -15.38 7.20
CA THR A 113 -7.28 -16.05 6.09
C THR A 113 -7.47 -15.34 4.75
N THR A 114 -8.49 -14.48 4.64
CA THR A 114 -8.87 -13.82 3.40
C THR A 114 -9.15 -12.34 3.68
N VAL A 115 -8.61 -11.45 2.83
CA VAL A 115 -8.79 -10.01 2.91
C VAL A 115 -9.43 -9.45 1.64
N PHE A 116 -10.36 -8.53 1.83
CA PHE A 116 -10.89 -7.68 0.77
C PHE A 116 -10.24 -6.31 0.90
N VAL A 117 -9.69 -5.78 -0.19
CA VAL A 117 -8.97 -4.52 -0.23
C VAL A 117 -9.70 -3.55 -1.16
N CYS A 118 -9.98 -2.35 -0.67
CA CYS A 118 -10.61 -1.28 -1.45
C CYS A 118 -10.21 0.10 -0.90
N GLY A 119 -10.62 1.17 -1.59
CA GLY A 119 -10.38 2.55 -1.19
C GLY A 119 -9.42 3.30 -2.11
N LEU A 120 -8.59 4.17 -1.54
CA LEU A 120 -7.74 5.10 -2.30
C LEU A 120 -6.26 5.01 -1.89
N ALA A 121 -5.30 5.20 -2.80
CA ALA A 121 -5.47 5.13 -4.26
C ALA A 121 -5.31 3.69 -4.76
N TYR A 122 -6.06 3.29 -5.79
CA TYR A 122 -6.03 1.95 -6.41
C TYR A 122 -4.60 1.50 -6.73
N ASP A 123 -3.88 2.32 -7.47
CA ASP A 123 -2.54 2.08 -8.01
C ASP A 123 -1.41 2.27 -6.96
N ILE A 124 -1.76 2.74 -5.77
CA ILE A 124 -0.81 2.99 -4.67
C ILE A 124 -1.23 2.17 -3.45
N CYS A 125 -1.90 2.78 -2.47
CA CYS A 125 -2.12 2.17 -1.17
C CYS A 125 -2.92 0.86 -1.26
N VAL A 126 -3.92 0.80 -2.14
CA VAL A 126 -4.75 -0.40 -2.33
C VAL A 126 -3.91 -1.52 -2.95
N ALA A 127 -3.27 -1.28 -4.10
CA ALA A 127 -2.49 -2.30 -4.77
C ALA A 127 -1.27 -2.79 -3.99
N PHE A 128 -0.49 -1.90 -3.39
CA PHE A 128 0.65 -2.31 -2.56
C PHE A 128 0.21 -3.06 -1.29
N THR A 129 -0.98 -2.75 -0.75
CA THR A 129 -1.57 -3.56 0.34
C THR A 129 -1.98 -4.94 -0.15
N ALA A 130 -2.64 -5.03 -1.31
CA ALA A 130 -3.04 -6.31 -1.89
C ALA A 130 -1.83 -7.18 -2.27
N LEU A 131 -0.77 -6.61 -2.83
CA LEU A 131 0.46 -7.34 -3.17
C LEU A 131 1.14 -7.91 -1.92
N HIS A 132 1.29 -7.12 -0.85
CA HIS A 132 1.86 -7.64 0.40
C HIS A 132 0.91 -8.64 1.08
N ALA A 133 -0.41 -8.52 0.95
CA ALA A 133 -1.35 -9.51 1.45
C ALA A 133 -1.17 -10.88 0.75
N LEU A 134 -0.99 -10.86 -0.57
CA LEU A 134 -0.69 -12.07 -1.36
C LEU A 134 0.64 -12.70 -0.94
N GLU A 135 1.68 -11.88 -0.75
CA GLU A 135 2.99 -12.33 -0.30
C GLU A 135 2.94 -12.97 1.10
N LEU A 136 2.17 -12.39 2.01
CA LEU A 136 1.90 -12.92 3.35
C LEU A 136 0.98 -14.14 3.36
N GLY A 137 0.48 -14.56 2.20
CA GLY A 137 -0.31 -15.77 2.04
C GLY A 137 -1.80 -15.62 2.35
N TYR A 138 -2.33 -14.40 2.40
CA TYR A 138 -3.76 -14.19 2.52
C TYR A 138 -4.45 -14.44 1.17
N GLY A 139 -5.62 -15.07 1.21
CA GLY A 139 -6.57 -15.00 0.10
C GLY A 139 -6.89 -13.52 -0.14
N THR A 140 -6.54 -12.98 -1.30
CA THR A 140 -6.59 -11.53 -1.52
C THR A 140 -7.52 -11.19 -2.67
N ILE A 141 -8.46 -10.30 -2.36
CA ILE A 141 -9.50 -9.84 -3.26
C ILE A 141 -9.46 -8.32 -3.30
N LEU A 142 -9.27 -7.72 -4.48
CA LEU A 142 -9.41 -6.28 -4.68
C LEU A 142 -10.81 -5.98 -5.20
N VAL A 143 -11.52 -5.06 -4.54
CA VAL A 143 -12.86 -4.62 -4.97
C VAL A 143 -12.71 -3.35 -5.81
N GLU A 144 -12.76 -3.52 -7.12
CA GLU A 144 -12.42 -2.48 -8.10
C GLU A 144 -13.42 -1.32 -8.10
N SER A 145 -14.72 -1.63 -8.11
CA SER A 145 -15.77 -0.60 -8.09
C SER A 145 -15.86 0.19 -6.78
N ALA A 146 -15.14 -0.24 -5.74
CA ALA A 146 -14.99 0.45 -4.47
C ALA A 146 -13.60 1.11 -4.32
N SER A 147 -12.88 1.27 -5.41
CA SER A 147 -11.52 1.82 -5.45
C SER A 147 -11.37 2.84 -6.58
N CYS A 148 -10.46 3.78 -6.42
CA CYS A 148 -10.12 4.76 -7.46
C CYS A 148 -8.63 5.12 -7.33
N GLY A 149 -7.94 5.21 -8.45
CA GLY A 149 -6.52 5.48 -8.57
C GLY A 149 -6.20 6.93 -8.91
N THR A 150 -4.91 7.18 -9.12
CA THR A 150 -4.39 8.51 -9.42
C THR A 150 -4.52 8.87 -10.91
N SER A 151 -4.51 7.87 -11.79
CA SER A 151 -4.76 7.99 -13.22
C SER A 151 -5.16 6.65 -13.82
N GLU A 152 -5.89 6.66 -14.94
CA GLU A 152 -6.29 5.45 -15.66
C GLU A 152 -5.08 4.60 -16.10
N GLU A 153 -3.99 5.25 -16.53
CA GLU A 153 -2.76 4.56 -16.94
C GLU A 153 -2.10 3.82 -15.77
N ALA A 154 -2.01 4.48 -14.61
CA ALA A 154 -1.43 3.89 -13.41
C ALA A 154 -2.29 2.73 -12.88
N GLU A 155 -3.61 2.90 -12.89
CA GLU A 155 -4.57 1.85 -12.54
C GLU A 155 -4.39 0.62 -13.43
N GLU A 156 -4.41 0.80 -14.75
CA GLU A 156 -4.32 -0.31 -15.69
C GLU A 156 -2.96 -1.04 -15.58
N LYS A 157 -1.86 -0.30 -15.41
CA LYS A 157 -0.55 -0.89 -15.17
C LYS A 157 -0.53 -1.73 -13.90
N MET A 158 -1.12 -1.22 -12.82
CA MET A 158 -1.12 -1.90 -11.53
C MET A 158 -2.10 -3.09 -11.51
N LYS A 159 -3.24 -2.96 -12.20
CA LYS A 159 -4.22 -4.03 -12.43
C LYS A 159 -3.57 -5.25 -13.08
N ARG A 160 -2.80 -5.03 -14.16
CA ARG A 160 -2.03 -6.09 -14.81
C ARG A 160 -1.06 -6.77 -13.83
N ARG A 161 -0.28 -5.99 -13.08
CA ARG A 161 0.66 -6.52 -12.08
C ARG A 161 -0.05 -7.37 -11.00
N LEU A 162 -1.21 -6.93 -10.54
CA LEU A 162 -2.00 -7.68 -9.55
C LEU A 162 -2.52 -9.00 -10.14
N GLN A 163 -3.02 -8.98 -11.37
CA GLN A 163 -3.50 -10.18 -12.06
C GLN A 163 -2.37 -11.19 -12.33
N ASP A 164 -1.17 -10.72 -12.66
CA ASP A 164 0.03 -11.57 -12.82
C ASP A 164 0.39 -12.29 -11.52
N GLN A 165 0.10 -11.68 -10.37
CA GLN A 165 0.26 -12.28 -9.04
C GLN A 165 -0.97 -13.07 -8.58
N LEU A 166 -1.91 -13.35 -9.49
CA LEU A 166 -3.16 -14.06 -9.24
C LEU A 166 -4.12 -13.33 -8.29
N CYS A 167 -3.96 -12.02 -8.05
CA CYS A 167 -4.93 -11.25 -7.27
C CYS A 167 -6.32 -11.36 -7.91
N LEU A 168 -7.34 -11.66 -7.11
CA LEU A 168 -8.70 -11.68 -7.62
C LEU A 168 -9.27 -10.25 -7.59
N ILE A 169 -9.59 -9.71 -8.76
CA ILE A 169 -10.19 -8.38 -8.90
C ILE A 169 -11.67 -8.56 -9.23
N VAL A 170 -12.56 -7.92 -8.46
CA VAL A 170 -14.02 -8.09 -8.57
C VAL A 170 -14.78 -6.78 -8.47
N ASP A 171 -16.02 -6.79 -8.94
CA ASP A 171 -16.98 -5.73 -8.64
C ASP A 171 -17.60 -5.94 -7.24
N SER A 172 -17.98 -4.83 -6.59
CA SER A 172 -18.67 -4.83 -5.29
C SER A 172 -19.94 -5.70 -5.25
N SER A 173 -20.64 -5.84 -6.38
CA SER A 173 -21.83 -6.69 -6.52
C SER A 173 -21.54 -8.18 -6.28
N GLU A 174 -20.29 -8.60 -6.42
CA GLU A 174 -19.87 -10.00 -6.26
C GLU A 174 -19.47 -10.34 -4.81
N VAL A 175 -19.24 -9.33 -3.97
CA VAL A 175 -18.71 -9.50 -2.61
C VAL A 175 -19.62 -10.39 -1.75
N SER A 176 -20.93 -10.22 -1.84
CA SER A 176 -21.89 -11.03 -1.07
C SER A 176 -21.80 -12.53 -1.41
N ASP A 177 -21.63 -12.86 -2.69
CA ASP A 177 -21.55 -14.26 -3.13
C ASP A 177 -20.20 -14.90 -2.78
N LEU A 178 -19.13 -14.11 -2.74
CA LEU A 178 -17.81 -14.54 -2.27
C LEU A 178 -17.81 -14.80 -0.76
N VAL A 179 -18.34 -13.87 0.03
CA VAL A 179 -18.40 -13.99 1.50
C VAL A 179 -19.31 -15.14 1.93
N SER A 180 -20.46 -15.33 1.27
CA SER A 180 -21.37 -16.45 1.55
C SER A 180 -20.88 -17.79 1.01
N GLY A 181 -19.80 -17.81 0.22
CA GLY A 181 -19.22 -19.01 -0.38
C GLY A 181 -20.07 -19.62 -1.51
N LYS A 182 -21.07 -18.90 -2.02
CA LYS A 182 -21.82 -19.26 -3.23
C LYS A 182 -20.92 -19.23 -4.48
N LYS A 183 -19.99 -18.26 -4.51
CA LYS A 183 -18.95 -18.17 -5.52
C LYS A 183 -17.60 -18.52 -4.90
N ARG A 184 -16.88 -19.47 -5.50
CA ARG A 184 -15.54 -19.91 -5.06
C ARG A 184 -14.56 -19.90 -6.23
N PRO A 185 -13.97 -18.74 -6.56
CA PRO A 185 -13.03 -18.63 -7.67
C PRO A 185 -11.78 -19.47 -7.41
N TRP A 186 -11.30 -20.15 -8.45
CA TRP A 186 -10.13 -21.02 -8.35
C TRP A 186 -8.87 -20.24 -7.96
N GLN A 187 -8.78 -18.95 -8.30
CA GLN A 187 -7.66 -18.08 -7.94
C GLN A 187 -7.43 -18.06 -6.43
N LEU A 188 -8.50 -17.98 -5.62
CA LEU A 188 -8.38 -18.00 -4.17
C LEU A 188 -7.82 -19.33 -3.66
N GLY A 189 -8.24 -20.45 -4.28
CA GLY A 189 -7.68 -21.77 -3.97
C GLY A 189 -6.19 -21.83 -4.27
N VAL A 190 -5.76 -21.30 -5.41
CA VAL A 190 -4.33 -21.28 -5.80
C VAL A 190 -3.51 -20.35 -4.90
N GLN A 191 -4.03 -19.17 -4.56
CA GLN A 191 -3.37 -18.24 -3.63
C GLN A 191 -3.09 -18.91 -2.27
N LEU A 192 -4.12 -19.51 -1.67
CA LEU A 192 -4.02 -20.18 -0.36
C LEU A 192 -3.13 -21.44 -0.43
N ALA A 193 -3.17 -22.17 -1.54
CA ALA A 193 -2.30 -23.33 -1.74
C ALA A 193 -0.82 -22.91 -1.85
N LYS A 194 -0.50 -21.85 -2.59
CA LYS A 194 0.86 -21.29 -2.68
C LYS A 194 1.38 -20.84 -1.31
N ALA A 195 0.52 -20.22 -0.50
CA ALA A 195 0.85 -19.81 0.86
C ALA A 195 1.16 -20.99 1.80
N SER A 196 0.55 -22.15 1.54
CA SER A 196 0.70 -23.35 2.36
C SER A 196 1.82 -24.27 1.88
N ALA A 197 2.40 -24.01 0.71
CA ALA A 197 3.51 -24.79 0.19
C ALA A 197 4.77 -24.51 1.03
N PRO A 198 5.52 -25.54 1.48
CA PRO A 198 6.79 -25.32 2.14
C PRO A 198 7.70 -24.54 1.19
N GLN A 199 8.26 -23.42 1.65
CA GLN A 199 9.30 -22.72 0.91
C GLN A 199 10.44 -23.71 0.71
N MET A 200 10.68 -24.13 -0.55
CA MET A 200 11.80 -24.98 -0.88
C MET A 200 13.08 -24.16 -0.61
N CYS A 201 13.83 -24.57 0.42
CA CYS A 201 15.15 -24.03 0.76
C CYS A 201 16.13 -24.12 -0.42
#